data_AF-A0A6J1R819-F1
#
_entry.id   AF-A0A6J1R819-F1
#
_cell.length_a   1.000
_cell.length_b   1.000
_cell.length_c   1.000
_cell.angle_alpha   90.00
_cell.angle_beta   90.00
_cell.angle_gamma   90.00
#
_symmetry.space_group_name_H-M   'P 1'
#
loop_
_entity.id
_entity.type
_entity.pdbx_description
1 polymer ?
#
loop_
_entity_poly.entity_id
_entity_poly.type
_entity_poly.pdbx_seq_one_letter_code
_entity_poly.pdbx_strand_id
1 'polypeptide(L)'
;MLSLRISVETSLLAGGGGDNETSTPGGNAFKVGPVNHLLHSMFNQIDVYFNQKLVSPSNSAYAYRAYIEALLNYSSPAKPSHLTSCLWDMDIPGLMDALVDSETPNPALVRRARYIHEGHALDLIGHLHCNVFNQDKFLINGVEVRMRLVRSKDSFCLIKNTSTSKIRILDAILLVRRAKISPGILLAHAKMLSQTTAKYLLTRVKVKTFTIHAGLVEESLDNVVLGQLPKRIIVGFVDNRAFNGDRKLNPFNFKNYGIKGIGG
;
A
#
# COMPACT_ATOMS: atom_id res chain seq x y z
N MET A 1 -9.64 -11.27 -3.02
CA MET A 1 -8.32 -10.81 -3.49
C MET A 1 -8.54 -9.80 -4.60
N LEU A 2 -7.72 -8.75 -4.67
CA LEU A 2 -7.70 -7.83 -5.79
C LEU A 2 -6.63 -8.30 -6.77
N SER A 3 -6.96 -8.37 -8.05
CA SER A 3 -6.00 -8.56 -9.14
C SER A 3 -6.04 -7.32 -10.05
N LEU A 4 -4.87 -6.80 -10.40
CA LEU A 4 -4.71 -5.65 -11.26
C LEU A 4 -3.72 -5.98 -12.37
N ARG A 5 -4.10 -5.65 -13.61
CA ARG A 5 -3.16 -5.57 -14.72
C ARG A 5 -2.80 -4.11 -14.93
N ILE A 6 -1.52 -3.77 -14.88
CA ILE A 6 -1.07 -2.38 -15.00
C ILE A 6 0.01 -2.22 -16.07
N SER A 7 0.22 -1.01 -16.54
CA SER A 7 1.42 -0.62 -17.30
C SER A 7 1.93 0.73 -16.78
N VAL A 8 3.22 1.00 -17.00
CA VAL A 8 3.82 2.29 -16.67
C VAL A 8 4.18 3.00 -17.96
N GLU A 9 3.46 4.07 -18.24
CA GLU A 9 3.75 4.94 -19.38
C GLU A 9 4.71 6.03 -18.93
N THR A 10 5.75 6.28 -19.70
CA THR A 10 6.71 7.37 -19.46
C THR A 10 6.69 8.34 -20.64
N SER A 11 6.33 9.59 -20.37
CA SER A 11 6.45 10.69 -21.32
C SER A 11 7.80 11.39 -21.11
N LEU A 12 8.57 11.50 -22.20
CA LEU A 12 9.70 12.41 -22.27
C LEU A 12 9.15 13.84 -22.24
N LEU A 13 9.72 14.71 -21.43
CA LEU A 13 9.37 16.12 -21.45
C LEU A 13 9.79 16.68 -22.82
N ALA A 14 8.83 17.26 -23.55
CA ALA A 14 9.14 18.05 -24.74
C ALA A 14 9.84 19.34 -24.30
N GLY A 15 11.17 19.33 -24.30
CA GLY A 15 12.03 20.51 -24.19
C GLY A 15 13.07 20.42 -25.28
N GLY A 16 13.02 21.34 -26.24
CA GLY A 16 13.83 21.33 -27.45
C GLY A 16 15.31 21.63 -27.23
N GLY A 17 16.09 21.37 -28.28
CA GLY A 17 17.54 21.61 -28.33
C GLY A 17 18.28 20.28 -28.41
N GLY A 18 18.79 19.97 -29.60
CA GLY A 18 19.50 18.73 -29.85
C GLY A 18 20.80 18.67 -29.08
N ASP A 19 21.01 17.54 -28.40
CA ASP A 19 22.33 16.97 -28.16
C ASP A 19 22.19 15.46 -28.37
N ASN A 20 23.02 14.91 -29.25
CA ASN A 20 23.18 13.48 -29.45
C ASN A 20 23.63 12.86 -28.12
N GLU A 21 22.72 12.23 -27.37
CA GLU A 21 23.12 11.28 -26.34
C GLU A 21 23.68 10.03 -27.04
N THR A 22 24.99 10.06 -27.29
CA THR A 22 25.79 8.84 -27.45
C THR A 22 25.49 7.93 -26.27
N SER A 23 24.89 6.77 -26.55
CA SER A 23 24.66 5.72 -25.58
C SER A 23 25.99 5.26 -24.99
N THR A 24 26.30 5.68 -23.77
CA THR A 24 27.40 5.09 -22.99
C THR A 24 27.03 3.62 -22.72
N PRO A 25 27.82 2.64 -23.20
CA PRO A 25 27.57 1.24 -22.89
C PRO A 25 27.93 1.02 -21.42
N GLY A 26 26.92 1.03 -20.55
CA GLY A 26 27.09 0.85 -19.10
C GLY A 26 26.03 1.55 -18.22
N GLY A 27 25.18 2.41 -18.78
CA GLY A 27 24.10 3.06 -18.03
C GLY A 27 22.93 2.12 -17.74
N ASN A 28 22.43 2.12 -16.50
CA ASN A 28 21.25 1.34 -16.11
C ASN A 28 20.06 1.73 -17.01
N ALA A 29 19.50 0.79 -17.77
CA ALA A 29 18.40 1.05 -18.72
C ALA A 29 17.11 1.59 -18.07
N PHE A 30 16.99 1.45 -16.75
CA PHE A 30 15.80 1.76 -15.99
C PHE A 30 15.85 3.19 -15.42
N LYS A 31 14.94 4.07 -15.87
CA LYS A 31 14.82 5.47 -15.38
C LYS A 31 13.73 5.66 -14.31
N VAL A 32 12.93 4.62 -14.04
CA VAL A 32 11.81 4.65 -13.10
C VAL A 32 11.67 3.30 -12.41
N GLY A 33 11.44 3.30 -11.10
CA GLY A 33 11.17 2.09 -10.33
C GLY A 33 9.94 2.27 -9.44
N PRO A 34 9.11 1.25 -9.26
CA PRO A 34 7.99 1.36 -8.35
C PRO A 34 8.45 1.22 -6.90
N VAL A 35 7.77 1.92 -6.00
CA VAL A 35 7.92 1.72 -4.55
C VAL A 35 7.52 0.30 -4.17
N ASN A 36 7.93 -0.12 -2.98
CA ASN A 36 7.64 -1.45 -2.48
C ASN A 36 6.13 -1.72 -2.41
N HIS A 37 5.75 -2.99 -2.51
CA HIS A 37 4.37 -3.46 -2.31
C HIS A 37 3.36 -2.75 -3.23
N LEU A 38 3.73 -2.58 -4.51
CA LEU A 38 3.07 -1.71 -5.49
C LEU A 38 1.55 -1.90 -5.58
N LEU A 39 1.05 -3.14 -5.51
CA LEU A 39 -0.39 -3.42 -5.54
C LEU A 39 -1.15 -2.57 -4.52
N HIS A 40 -0.60 -2.44 -3.32
CA HIS A 40 -1.22 -1.69 -2.23
C HIS A 40 -0.80 -0.22 -2.24
N SER A 41 0.42 0.09 -2.64
CA SER A 41 0.91 1.47 -2.75
C SER A 41 0.13 2.30 -3.77
N MET A 42 -0.48 1.66 -4.78
CA MET A 42 -1.40 2.29 -5.73
C MET A 42 -2.69 2.85 -5.12
N PHE A 43 -3.03 2.52 -3.87
CA PHE A 43 -4.24 3.00 -3.21
C PHE A 43 -3.94 3.75 -1.92
N ASN A 44 -4.52 4.93 -1.80
CA ASN A 44 -4.38 5.77 -0.61
C ASN A 44 -5.44 5.44 0.44
N GLN A 45 -6.63 5.03 -0.01
CA GLN A 45 -7.75 4.69 0.82
C GLN A 45 -8.59 3.58 0.18
N ILE A 46 -9.07 2.66 1.01
CA ILE A 46 -10.03 1.63 0.61
C ILE A 46 -11.20 1.66 1.59
N ASP A 47 -12.36 2.08 1.08
CA ASP A 47 -13.59 2.07 1.84
C ASP A 47 -14.42 0.83 1.53
N VAL A 48 -14.93 0.19 2.59
CA VAL A 48 -15.82 -0.96 2.49
C VAL A 48 -17.15 -0.60 3.15
N TYR A 49 -18.23 -0.78 2.42
CA TYR A 49 -19.60 -0.52 2.87
C TYR A 49 -20.40 -1.81 2.88
N PHE A 50 -21.13 -2.05 3.98
CA PHE A 50 -22.14 -3.08 4.08
C PHE A 50 -23.52 -2.43 4.18
N ASN A 51 -24.42 -2.72 3.24
CA ASN A 51 -25.75 -2.11 3.18
C ASN A 51 -25.67 -0.57 3.35
N GLN A 52 -24.79 0.06 2.57
CA GLN A 52 -24.50 1.50 2.59
C GLN A 52 -23.82 2.06 3.85
N LYS A 53 -23.62 1.26 4.90
CA LYS A 53 -22.89 1.67 6.10
C LYS A 53 -21.40 1.42 5.93
N LEU A 54 -20.59 2.45 6.13
CA LEU A 54 -19.14 2.33 6.12
C LEU A 54 -18.65 1.47 7.29
N VAL A 55 -17.88 0.42 6.99
CA VAL A 55 -17.33 -0.51 8.00
C VAL A 55 -15.80 -0.46 8.11
N SER A 56 -15.12 0.14 7.13
CA SER A 56 -13.68 0.44 7.20
C SER A 56 -13.42 1.76 7.92
N PRO A 57 -12.23 1.95 8.52
CA PRO A 57 -11.81 3.27 8.97
C PRO A 57 -11.60 4.19 7.76
N SER A 58 -12.16 5.39 7.80
CA SER A 58 -11.85 6.45 6.82
C SER A 58 -10.48 7.05 7.12
N ASN A 59 -9.43 6.59 6.46
CA ASN A 59 -8.13 7.26 6.49
C ASN A 59 -7.40 7.14 5.14
N SER A 60 -6.62 8.17 4.84
CA SER A 60 -5.79 8.29 3.64
C SER A 60 -4.36 7.78 3.91
N ALA A 61 -4.25 6.58 4.49
CA ALA A 61 -2.97 5.98 4.86
C ALA A 61 -2.98 4.45 4.65
N TYR A 62 -3.79 3.97 3.71
CA TYR A 62 -3.91 2.54 3.42
C TYR A 62 -2.56 1.92 3.01
N ALA A 63 -1.80 2.59 2.13
CA ALA A 63 -0.51 2.11 1.66
C ALA A 63 0.47 1.86 2.83
N TYR A 64 0.54 2.79 3.79
CA TYR A 64 1.35 2.64 5.00
C TYR A 64 0.90 1.46 5.86
N ARG A 65 -0.41 1.33 6.06
CA ARG A 65 -0.97 0.19 6.80
C ARG A 65 -0.56 -1.14 6.15
N ALA A 66 -0.78 -1.28 4.85
CA ALA A 66 -0.50 -2.50 4.11
C ALA A 66 1.01 -2.83 4.14
N TYR A 67 1.87 -1.82 3.95
CA TYR A 67 3.32 -2.00 4.04
C TYR A 67 3.78 -2.44 5.42
N ILE A 68 3.32 -1.79 6.50
CA ILE A 68 3.71 -2.12 7.88
C ILE A 68 3.18 -3.50 8.28
N GLU A 69 1.94 -3.84 7.92
CA GLU A 69 1.38 -5.18 8.18
C GLU A 69 2.20 -6.26 7.45
N ALA A 70 2.58 -6.04 6.19
CA ALA A 70 3.46 -6.93 5.44
C ALA A 70 4.87 -7.04 6.05
N LEU A 71 5.43 -5.91 6.49
CA LEU A 71 6.78 -5.84 7.05
C LEU A 71 6.90 -6.61 8.37
N LEU A 72 5.92 -6.44 9.27
CA LEU A 72 6.00 -6.88 10.66
C LEU A 72 5.28 -8.20 10.95
N ASN A 73 4.19 -8.51 10.23
CA ASN A 73 3.37 -9.69 10.56
C ASN A 73 3.71 -10.93 9.72
N TYR A 74 4.36 -10.77 8.56
CA TYR A 74 4.71 -11.90 7.71
C TYR A 74 6.12 -12.42 8.02
N SER A 75 6.26 -13.74 8.01
CA SER A 75 7.53 -14.42 8.27
C SER A 75 8.55 -14.17 7.14
N SER A 76 9.83 -14.36 7.44
CA SER A 76 10.90 -14.21 6.44
C SER A 76 10.64 -15.02 5.15
N PRO A 77 10.17 -16.29 5.19
CA PRO A 77 9.85 -17.05 3.98
C PRO A 77 8.59 -16.59 3.23
N ALA A 78 7.67 -15.89 3.89
CA ALA A 78 6.48 -15.36 3.24
C ALA A 78 6.81 -14.19 2.27
N LYS A 79 7.83 -13.40 2.62
CA LYS A 79 8.27 -12.21 1.86
C LYS A 79 8.76 -12.54 0.44
N PRO A 80 9.63 -13.53 0.21
CA PRO A 80 10.05 -13.93 -1.14
C PRO A 80 9.07 -14.89 -1.83
N SER A 81 7.98 -15.32 -1.17
CA SER A 81 6.98 -16.19 -1.79
C SER A 81 5.77 -15.38 -2.26
N HIS A 82 4.59 -15.58 -1.68
CA HIS A 82 3.35 -15.00 -2.19
C HIS A 82 3.31 -13.46 -2.14
N LEU A 83 4.07 -12.80 -1.25
CA LEU A 83 4.10 -11.33 -1.23
C LEU A 83 4.72 -10.72 -2.50
N THR A 84 5.54 -11.49 -3.23
CA THR A 84 6.08 -11.04 -4.53
C THR A 84 4.99 -10.79 -5.57
N SER A 85 3.82 -11.44 -5.45
CA SER A 85 2.65 -11.17 -6.31
C SER A 85 2.02 -9.80 -6.10
N CYS A 86 2.32 -9.13 -4.98
CA CYS A 86 2.00 -7.73 -4.71
C CYS A 86 3.16 -6.78 -5.03
N LEU A 87 4.22 -7.29 -5.68
CA LEU A 87 5.52 -6.63 -5.90
C LEU A 87 6.23 -6.24 -4.59
N TRP A 88 6.19 -7.12 -3.59
CA TRP A 88 7.01 -7.00 -2.39
C TRP A 88 8.47 -7.41 -2.68
N ASP A 89 9.41 -6.53 -2.34
CA ASP A 89 10.84 -6.81 -2.37
C ASP A 89 11.55 -5.91 -1.35
N MET A 90 12.27 -6.46 -0.36
CA MET A 90 12.80 -5.64 0.74
C MET A 90 13.93 -4.72 0.28
N ASP A 91 13.74 -3.42 0.49
CA ASP A 91 14.75 -2.40 0.27
C ASP A 91 15.91 -2.53 1.28
N ILE A 92 17.11 -2.10 0.87
CA ILE A 92 18.30 -2.13 1.73
C ILE A 92 18.34 -0.87 2.62
N PRO A 93 18.48 -1.01 3.96
CA PRO A 93 18.68 0.13 4.84
C PRO A 93 19.86 1.00 4.41
N GLY A 94 19.70 2.32 4.44
CA GLY A 94 20.70 3.28 3.97
C GLY A 94 20.67 3.55 2.46
N LEU A 95 20.08 2.66 1.66
CA LEU A 95 19.92 2.84 0.21
C LEU A 95 18.47 3.08 -0.21
N MET A 96 17.51 3.20 0.71
CA MET A 96 16.09 3.26 0.34
C MET A 96 15.71 4.46 -0.55
N ASP A 97 16.43 5.58 -0.44
CA ASP A 97 16.27 6.78 -1.29
C ASP A 97 17.21 6.76 -2.52
N ALA A 98 18.09 5.75 -2.66
CA ALA A 98 18.98 5.63 -3.81
C ALA A 98 18.17 5.27 -5.07
N LEU A 99 18.31 6.11 -6.10
CA LEU A 99 17.57 5.99 -7.35
C LEU A 99 18.08 4.83 -8.20
N VAL A 100 17.33 4.47 -9.24
CA VAL A 100 17.69 3.36 -10.13
C VAL A 100 18.92 3.66 -10.97
N ASP A 101 19.12 4.94 -11.30
CA ASP A 101 20.18 5.49 -12.15
C ASP A 101 21.39 6.03 -11.35
N SER A 102 21.41 5.89 -10.02
CA SER A 102 22.57 6.30 -9.21
C SER A 102 23.74 5.31 -9.30
N GLU A 103 24.96 5.74 -8.98
CA GLU A 103 26.17 4.89 -8.93
C GLU A 103 26.02 3.69 -7.97
N THR A 104 25.34 3.89 -6.84
CA THR A 104 25.04 2.87 -5.82
C THR A 104 23.53 2.71 -5.64
N PRO A 105 22.84 2.11 -6.63
CA PRO A 105 21.38 2.06 -6.62
C PRO A 105 20.86 1.08 -5.58
N ASN A 106 19.62 1.29 -5.14
CA ASN A 106 18.92 0.31 -4.34
C ASN A 106 18.62 -0.94 -5.19
N PRO A 107 19.22 -2.11 -4.91
CA PRO A 107 19.07 -3.28 -5.76
C PRO A 107 17.65 -3.83 -5.77
N ALA A 108 16.86 -3.64 -4.70
CA ALA A 108 15.44 -4.02 -4.69
C ALA A 108 14.63 -3.13 -5.63
N LEU A 109 14.91 -1.83 -5.66
CA LEU A 109 14.27 -0.90 -6.59
C LEU A 109 14.61 -1.26 -8.05
N VAL A 110 15.87 -1.60 -8.34
CA VAL A 110 16.30 -2.07 -9.66
C VAL A 110 15.55 -3.34 -10.06
N ARG A 111 15.43 -4.34 -9.17
CA ARG A 111 14.66 -5.57 -9.45
C ARG A 111 13.19 -5.26 -9.73
N ARG A 112 12.56 -4.40 -8.94
CA ARG A 112 11.17 -3.97 -9.16
C ARG A 112 10.99 -3.21 -10.49
N ALA A 113 11.96 -2.40 -10.89
CA ALA A 113 11.93 -1.64 -12.14
C ALA A 113 11.89 -2.54 -13.39
N ARG A 114 12.53 -3.71 -13.34
CA ARG A 114 12.53 -4.69 -14.45
C ARG A 114 11.12 -5.12 -14.88
N TYR A 115 10.19 -5.23 -13.93
CA TYR A 115 8.83 -5.70 -14.20
C TYR A 115 7.95 -4.68 -14.95
N ILE A 116 8.35 -3.40 -14.97
CA ILE A 116 7.55 -2.31 -15.56
C ILE A 116 8.30 -1.59 -16.70
N HIS A 117 9.46 -2.12 -17.09
CA HIS A 117 10.27 -1.54 -18.15
C HIS A 117 9.60 -1.69 -19.51
N GLU A 118 9.98 -0.83 -20.47
CA GLU A 118 9.52 -0.90 -21.88
C GLU A 118 8.00 -0.93 -22.09
N GLY A 119 7.22 -0.45 -21.11
CA GLY A 119 5.76 -0.42 -21.21
C GLY A 119 5.10 -1.80 -21.08
N HIS A 120 5.84 -2.82 -20.62
CA HIS A 120 5.27 -4.14 -20.35
C HIS A 120 4.11 -4.05 -19.34
N ALA A 121 3.08 -4.86 -19.59
CA ALA A 121 2.00 -5.04 -18.64
C ALA A 121 2.44 -5.96 -17.51
N LEU A 122 2.17 -5.55 -16.27
CA LEU A 122 2.44 -6.28 -15.05
C LEU A 122 1.11 -6.68 -14.38
N ASP A 123 0.95 -7.98 -14.13
CA ASP A 123 -0.15 -8.52 -13.36
C ASP A 123 0.23 -8.63 -11.88
N LEU A 124 -0.61 -8.06 -11.01
CA LEU A 124 -0.46 -8.06 -9.57
C LEU A 124 -1.69 -8.68 -8.92
N ILE A 125 -1.53 -9.41 -7.82
CA ILE A 125 -2.65 -10.02 -7.11
C ILE A 125 -2.37 -10.10 -5.60
N GLY A 126 -3.37 -9.80 -4.78
CA GLY A 126 -3.17 -9.78 -3.33
C GLY A 126 -4.44 -9.68 -2.49
N HIS A 127 -4.29 -9.91 -1.19
CA HIS A 127 -5.36 -9.70 -0.21
C HIS A 127 -5.40 -8.23 0.20
N LEU A 128 -6.60 -7.64 0.27
CA LEU A 128 -6.75 -6.24 0.68
C LEU A 128 -6.66 -6.12 2.20
N HIS A 129 -5.88 -5.16 2.68
CA HIS A 129 -5.63 -4.90 4.09
C HIS A 129 -6.81 -4.11 4.73
N CYS A 130 -7.99 -4.71 4.75
CA CYS A 130 -9.19 -4.15 5.38
C CYS A 130 -9.59 -5.00 6.59
N ASN A 131 -9.89 -4.37 7.73
CA ASN A 131 -10.23 -5.07 8.98
C ASN A 131 -11.31 -6.14 8.80
N VAL A 132 -12.29 -5.87 7.94
CA VAL A 132 -13.44 -6.75 7.69
C VAL A 132 -13.13 -7.96 6.82
N PHE A 133 -11.99 -7.97 6.12
CA PHE A 133 -11.54 -9.13 5.33
C PHE A 133 -10.59 -10.03 6.12
N ASN A 134 -10.19 -9.63 7.33
CA ASN A 134 -9.30 -10.39 8.21
C ASN A 134 -10.07 -11.20 9.27
N GLN A 135 -11.39 -11.31 9.15
CA GLN A 135 -12.22 -12.14 10.04
C GLN A 135 -12.63 -13.43 9.31
N ASP A 136 -12.70 -14.53 10.04
CA ASP A 136 -12.80 -15.88 9.46
C ASP A 136 -14.21 -16.31 9.05
N LYS A 137 -15.24 -15.53 9.37
CA LYS A 137 -16.64 -15.89 9.09
C LYS A 137 -17.07 -15.38 7.72
N PHE A 138 -17.85 -16.17 6.99
CA PHE A 138 -18.50 -15.67 5.79
C PHE A 138 -19.56 -14.61 6.12
N LEU A 139 -19.71 -13.63 5.25
CA LEU A 139 -20.85 -12.73 5.31
C LEU A 139 -22.13 -13.52 5.04
N ILE A 140 -23.18 -13.24 5.82
CA ILE A 140 -24.51 -13.81 5.59
C ILE A 140 -25.08 -13.30 4.26
N ASN A 141 -26.03 -14.06 3.71
CA ASN A 141 -26.74 -13.67 2.49
C ASN A 141 -27.51 -12.35 2.69
N GLY A 142 -27.70 -11.61 1.60
CA GLY A 142 -28.44 -10.34 1.60
C GLY A 142 -27.64 -9.13 2.10
N VAL A 143 -26.33 -9.28 2.34
CA VAL A 143 -25.44 -8.14 2.61
C VAL A 143 -24.86 -7.63 1.29
N GLU A 144 -25.26 -6.42 0.91
CA GLU A 144 -24.64 -5.69 -0.20
C GLU A 144 -23.25 -5.21 0.23
N VAL A 145 -22.22 -5.66 -0.49
CA VAL A 145 -20.84 -5.20 -0.27
C VAL A 145 -20.45 -4.25 -1.39
N ARG A 146 -20.14 -3.02 -1.03
CA ARG A 146 -19.61 -2.00 -1.94
C ARG A 146 -18.22 -1.59 -1.50
N MET A 147 -17.30 -1.50 -2.45
CA MET A 147 -15.92 -1.11 -2.20
C MET A 147 -15.56 0.12 -3.03
N ARG A 148 -14.90 1.09 -2.41
CA ARG A 148 -14.38 2.29 -3.09
C ARG A 148 -12.88 2.34 -2.87
N LEU A 149 -12.12 2.21 -3.95
CA LEU A 149 -10.66 2.27 -3.93
C LEU A 149 -10.22 3.64 -4.47
N VAL A 150 -9.58 4.43 -3.62
CA VAL A 150 -9.05 5.76 -3.98
C VAL A 150 -7.57 5.62 -4.32
N ARG A 151 -7.20 5.99 -5.55
CA ARG A 151 -5.81 5.87 -6.01
C ARG A 151 -4.88 6.81 -5.27
N SER A 152 -3.67 6.32 -5.01
CA SER A 152 -2.53 7.16 -4.64
C SER A 152 -2.06 7.98 -5.84
N LYS A 153 -1.32 9.06 -5.56
CA LYS A 153 -0.61 9.80 -6.61
C LYS A 153 0.44 8.89 -7.26
N ASP A 154 0.62 8.97 -8.57
CA ASP A 154 1.71 8.25 -9.25
C ASP A 154 3.09 8.63 -8.67
N SER A 155 3.24 9.85 -8.17
CA SER A 155 4.45 10.34 -7.52
C SER A 155 4.75 9.69 -6.17
N PHE A 156 3.73 9.13 -5.50
CA PHE A 156 3.91 8.27 -4.33
C PHE A 156 4.29 6.84 -4.73
N CYS A 157 3.82 6.38 -5.89
CA CYS A 157 3.98 4.99 -6.32
C CYS A 157 5.28 4.72 -7.09
N LEU A 158 5.88 5.76 -7.68
CA LEU A 158 7.03 5.66 -8.59
C LEU A 158 8.18 6.57 -8.13
N ILE A 159 9.37 5.99 -8.00
CA ILE A 159 10.63 6.67 -7.70
C ILE A 159 11.42 6.88 -9.01
N LYS A 160 11.95 8.09 -9.22
CA LYS A 160 12.75 8.48 -10.40
C LYS A 160 13.41 9.85 -10.26
N ASN A 161 14.28 10.16 -11.22
CA ASN A 161 15.01 11.42 -11.27
C ASN A 161 14.32 12.55 -12.08
N THR A 162 14.01 12.32 -13.37
CA THR A 162 13.69 13.43 -14.32
C THR A 162 12.45 13.26 -15.20
N SER A 163 11.96 12.03 -15.45
CA SER A 163 10.86 11.81 -16.41
C SER A 163 9.47 12.06 -15.80
N THR A 164 8.42 12.17 -16.63
CA THR A 164 7.01 12.08 -16.18
C THR A 164 6.46 10.70 -16.54
N SER A 165 5.85 10.02 -15.58
CA SER A 165 5.47 8.60 -15.70
C SER A 165 4.24 8.40 -14.87
N LYS A 166 3.32 7.61 -15.39
CA LYS A 166 2.01 7.36 -14.80
C LYS A 166 1.72 5.88 -14.82
N ILE A 167 1.04 5.40 -13.78
CA ILE A 167 0.57 4.03 -13.76
C ILE A 167 -0.83 3.99 -14.39
N ARG A 168 -1.00 3.18 -15.43
CA ARG A 168 -2.31 2.89 -16.00
C ARG A 168 -2.77 1.52 -15.54
N ILE A 169 -4.00 1.49 -15.02
CA ILE A 169 -4.69 0.23 -14.71
C ILE A 169 -5.40 -0.16 -16.00
N LEU A 170 -4.96 -1.28 -16.56
CA LEU A 170 -5.51 -1.87 -17.79
C LEU A 170 -6.72 -2.75 -17.46
N ASP A 171 -6.63 -3.51 -16.37
CA ASP A 171 -7.72 -4.35 -15.87
C ASP A 171 -7.73 -4.41 -14.34
N ALA A 172 -8.90 -4.57 -13.75
CA ALA A 172 -9.11 -4.68 -12.31
C ALA A 172 -10.19 -5.72 -11.98
N ILE A 173 -9.80 -6.80 -11.31
CA ILE A 173 -10.65 -7.93 -10.97
C ILE A 173 -10.69 -8.11 -9.44
N LEU A 174 -11.90 -8.18 -8.87
CA LEU A 174 -12.09 -8.55 -7.47
C LEU A 174 -12.54 -10.01 -7.36
N LEU A 175 -11.67 -10.86 -6.84
CA LEU A 175 -11.93 -12.27 -6.58
C LEU A 175 -12.57 -12.45 -5.21
N VAL A 176 -13.82 -12.91 -5.17
CA VAL A 176 -14.60 -13.13 -3.94
C VAL A 176 -14.92 -14.62 -3.78
N ARG A 177 -14.63 -15.17 -2.60
CA ARG A 177 -14.96 -16.57 -2.27
C ARG A 177 -16.42 -16.65 -1.80
N ARG A 178 -17.21 -17.50 -2.46
CA ARG A 178 -18.60 -17.80 -2.10
C ARG A 178 -18.72 -19.26 -1.65
N ALA A 179 -19.42 -19.51 -0.54
CA ALA A 179 -19.74 -20.86 -0.08
C ALA A 179 -21.17 -21.23 -0.49
N LYS A 180 -21.37 -22.46 -0.98
CA LYS A 180 -22.70 -23.03 -1.22
C LYS A 180 -23.15 -23.76 0.05
N ILE A 181 -24.32 -23.40 0.57
CA ILE A 181 -24.85 -23.89 1.83
C ILE A 181 -26.12 -24.73 1.55
N SER A 182 -26.36 -25.76 2.36
CA SER A 182 -27.57 -26.57 2.22
C SER A 182 -28.86 -25.78 2.56
N PRO A 183 -30.01 -26.11 1.95
CA PRO A 183 -31.26 -25.39 2.19
C PRO A 183 -31.69 -25.35 3.67
N GLY A 184 -31.49 -26.45 4.41
CA GLY A 184 -31.84 -26.52 5.84
C GLY A 184 -31.08 -25.51 6.69
N ILE A 185 -29.81 -25.28 6.42
CA ILE A 185 -28.99 -24.28 7.13
C ILE A 185 -29.42 -22.86 6.75
N LEU A 186 -29.81 -22.62 5.49
CA LEU A 186 -30.35 -21.32 5.07
C LEU A 186 -31.65 -20.98 5.82
N LEU A 187 -32.55 -21.95 5.96
CA LEU A 187 -33.79 -21.78 6.71
C LEU A 187 -33.53 -21.55 8.21
N ALA A 188 -32.59 -22.30 8.79
CA ALA A 188 -32.17 -22.13 10.17
C ALA A 188 -31.58 -20.72 10.41
N HIS A 189 -30.71 -20.23 9.52
CA HIS A 189 -30.18 -18.87 9.59
C HIS A 189 -31.30 -17.82 9.50
N ALA A 190 -32.25 -17.97 8.58
CA ALA A 190 -33.39 -17.04 8.46
C ALA A 190 -34.23 -17.00 9.75
N LYS A 191 -34.51 -18.17 10.36
CA LYS A 191 -35.22 -18.26 11.65
C LYS A 191 -34.42 -17.66 12.80
N MET A 192 -33.11 -17.85 12.85
CA MET A 192 -32.27 -17.24 13.89
C MET A 192 -32.15 -15.72 13.75
N LEU A 193 -32.11 -15.21 12.51
CA LEU A 193 -31.99 -13.79 12.22
C LEU A 193 -33.27 -12.99 12.54
N SER A 194 -34.43 -13.65 12.65
CA SER A 194 -35.65 -12.99 13.16
C SER A 194 -35.63 -12.78 14.68
N GLN A 195 -34.76 -13.50 15.39
CA GLN A 195 -34.65 -13.44 16.86
C GLN A 195 -33.37 -12.75 17.32
N THR A 196 -32.27 -12.88 16.57
CA THR A 196 -30.93 -12.45 16.98
C THR A 196 -30.14 -11.85 15.81
N THR A 197 -29.14 -11.04 16.11
CA THR A 197 -28.28 -10.42 15.09
C THR A 197 -27.01 -11.22 14.83
N ALA A 198 -26.54 -11.23 13.58
CA ALA A 198 -25.23 -11.78 13.25
C ALA A 198 -24.11 -10.88 13.80
N LYS A 199 -23.17 -11.48 14.55
CA LYS A 199 -22.04 -10.77 15.16
C LYS A 199 -20.72 -11.15 14.48
N TYR A 200 -20.05 -10.14 13.93
CA TYR A 200 -18.72 -10.24 13.35
C TYR A 200 -17.71 -9.53 14.26
N LEU A 201 -16.72 -10.28 14.74
CA LEU A 201 -15.66 -9.72 15.57
C LEU A 201 -14.57 -9.16 14.65
N LEU A 202 -14.27 -7.87 14.79
CA LEU A 202 -13.29 -7.18 13.96
C LEU A 202 -12.15 -6.66 14.83
N THR A 203 -10.92 -7.05 14.52
CA THR A 203 -9.72 -6.37 15.05
C THR A 203 -9.52 -5.08 14.26
N ARG A 204 -9.64 -3.93 14.93
CA ARG A 204 -9.53 -2.62 14.28
C ARG A 204 -8.08 -2.16 14.25
N VAL A 205 -7.53 -2.02 13.05
CA VAL A 205 -6.29 -1.25 12.81
C VAL A 205 -6.67 0.16 12.40
N LYS A 206 -6.06 1.17 13.03
CA LYS A 206 -6.21 2.60 12.71
C LYS A 206 -4.82 3.19 12.51
N VAL A 207 -4.65 3.95 11.43
CA VAL A 207 -3.45 4.76 11.19
C VAL A 207 -3.82 6.21 11.40
N LYS A 208 -3.02 6.91 12.19
CA LYS A 208 -3.07 8.36 12.39
C LYS A 208 -1.73 8.95 11.97
N THR A 209 -1.76 10.13 11.39
CA THR A 209 -0.58 10.85 10.91
C THR A 209 -0.51 12.19 11.63
N PHE A 210 0.67 12.54 12.11
CA PHE A 210 0.96 13.81 12.76
C PHE A 210 2.17 14.43 12.08
N THR A 211 2.19 15.76 11.96
CA THR A 211 3.36 16.49 11.43
C THR A 211 4.12 17.04 12.62
N ILE A 212 5.42 16.76 12.69
CA ILE A 212 6.33 17.27 13.71
C ILE A 212 7.37 18.12 12.99
N HIS A 213 7.56 19.35 13.45
CA HIS A 213 8.53 20.28 12.85
C HIS A 213 9.96 20.01 13.35
N ALA A 214 10.94 20.30 12.49
CA ALA A 214 12.35 20.16 12.87
C ALA A 214 12.75 21.20 13.92
N GLY A 215 13.71 20.85 14.79
CA GLY A 215 14.24 21.73 15.82
C GLY A 215 13.50 21.69 17.16
N LEU A 216 12.44 20.89 17.26
CA LEU A 216 11.72 20.65 18.51
C LEU A 216 12.48 19.63 19.38
N VAL A 217 12.54 19.91 20.68
CA VAL A 217 13.13 19.01 21.67
C VAL A 217 12.11 17.97 22.15
N GLU A 218 10.85 18.39 22.25
CA GLU A 218 9.72 17.60 22.71
C GLU A 218 8.45 18.07 21.98
N GLU A 219 7.55 17.13 21.68
CA GLU A 219 6.25 17.38 21.05
C GLU A 219 5.22 16.49 21.75
N SER A 220 4.17 17.08 22.31
CA SER A 220 3.04 16.32 22.88
C SER A 220 1.95 16.15 21.83
N LEU A 221 1.50 14.91 21.65
CA LEU A 221 0.40 14.60 20.74
C LEU A 221 -0.86 14.29 21.54
N ASP A 222 -1.81 15.21 21.52
CA ASP A 222 -3.07 15.03 22.22
C ASP A 222 -4.04 14.13 21.44
N ASN A 223 -4.89 13.41 22.16
CA ASN A 223 -5.99 12.63 21.59
C ASN A 223 -5.55 11.58 20.53
N VAL A 224 -4.33 11.04 20.67
CA VAL A 224 -3.78 9.99 19.80
C VAL A 224 -4.65 8.74 19.85
N VAL A 225 -5.22 8.40 21.00
CA VAL A 225 -6.20 7.33 21.13
C VAL A 225 -7.49 7.89 21.71
N LEU A 226 -8.60 7.71 21.00
CA LEU A 226 -9.95 8.05 21.47
C LEU A 226 -10.80 6.79 21.53
N GLY A 227 -11.36 6.50 22.71
CA GLY A 227 -12.21 5.34 22.97
C GLY A 227 -11.42 4.07 23.26
N GLN A 228 -11.57 3.05 22.42
CA GLN A 228 -10.96 1.74 22.65
C GLN A 228 -9.43 1.81 22.63
N LEU A 229 -8.80 1.42 23.74
CA LEU A 229 -7.34 1.34 23.86
C LEU A 229 -6.77 0.26 22.93
N PRO A 230 -5.69 0.56 22.18
CA PRO A 230 -5.05 -0.42 21.32
C PRO A 230 -4.26 -1.44 22.15
N LYS A 231 -4.18 -2.67 21.64
CA LYS A 231 -3.31 -3.71 22.22
C LYS A 231 -1.84 -3.57 21.79
N ARG A 232 -1.58 -2.83 20.72
CA ARG A 232 -0.25 -2.62 20.14
C ARG A 232 -0.23 -1.26 19.45
N ILE A 233 0.83 -0.48 19.70
CA ILE A 233 1.12 0.78 19.03
C ILE A 233 2.39 0.59 18.22
N ILE A 234 2.38 1.07 16.97
CA ILE A 234 3.55 1.11 16.10
C ILE A 234 3.73 2.57 15.71
N VAL A 235 4.93 3.10 15.91
CA VAL A 235 5.30 4.47 15.56
C VAL A 235 6.40 4.42 14.52
N GLY A 236 6.29 5.28 13.51
CA GLY A 236 7.30 5.43 12.46
C GLY A 236 7.30 6.87 11.94
N PHE A 237 8.47 7.36 11.58
CA PHE A 237 8.67 8.72 11.08
C PHE A 237 9.17 8.68 9.65
N VAL A 238 8.62 9.54 8.80
CA VAL A 238 8.97 9.65 7.38
C VAL A 238 9.10 11.12 7.00
N ASP A 239 9.87 11.41 5.96
CA ASP A 239 10.03 12.77 5.45
C ASP A 239 8.68 13.23 4.90
N ASN A 240 8.23 14.44 5.27
CA ASN A 240 6.94 14.97 4.83
C ASN A 240 6.86 15.07 3.29
N ARG A 241 7.97 15.31 2.59
CA ARG A 241 8.02 15.29 1.13
C ARG A 241 7.78 13.88 0.60
N ALA A 242 8.39 12.86 1.20
CA ALA A 242 8.18 11.47 0.83
C ALA A 242 6.73 11.04 1.06
N PHE A 243 6.14 11.39 2.22
CA PHE A 243 4.73 11.15 2.53
C PHE A 243 3.79 11.77 1.49
N ASN A 244 4.10 12.98 1.00
CA ASN A 244 3.32 13.69 -0.01
C ASN A 244 3.62 13.26 -1.46
N GLY A 245 4.53 12.29 -1.66
CA GLY A 245 4.87 11.69 -2.94
C GLY A 245 5.94 12.46 -3.72
N ASP A 246 7.03 12.86 -3.08
CA ASP A 246 8.25 13.27 -3.77
C ASP A 246 8.85 12.09 -4.54
N ARG A 247 9.16 12.30 -5.82
CA ARG A 247 9.61 11.24 -6.73
C ARG A 247 11.03 10.76 -6.47
N LYS A 248 11.81 11.50 -5.69
CA LYS A 248 13.20 11.13 -5.36
C LYS A 248 13.31 10.45 -4.00
N LEU A 249 12.23 10.39 -3.23
CA LEU A 249 12.24 9.83 -1.88
C LEU A 249 11.32 8.63 -1.79
N ASN A 250 11.71 7.65 -0.99
CA ASN A 250 10.90 6.48 -0.76
C ASN A 250 9.91 6.75 0.40
N PRO A 251 8.58 6.67 0.18
CA PRO A 251 7.59 6.94 1.22
C PRO A 251 7.66 5.96 2.39
N PHE A 252 8.30 4.80 2.21
CA PHE A 252 8.47 3.77 3.24
C PHE A 252 9.86 3.78 3.90
N ASN A 253 10.68 4.81 3.63
CA ASN A 253 11.95 4.99 4.30
C ASN A 253 11.75 5.63 5.69
N PHE A 254 11.47 4.77 6.67
CA PHE A 254 11.30 5.20 8.06
C PHE A 254 12.65 5.56 8.69
N LYS A 255 12.78 6.80 9.18
CA LYS A 255 14.01 7.34 9.76
C LYS A 255 13.82 7.59 11.26
N ASN A 256 14.92 7.51 12.02
CA ASN A 256 14.88 7.80 13.45
C ASN A 256 14.79 9.31 13.74
N TYR A 257 15.38 10.16 12.88
CA TYR A 257 15.49 11.62 13.06
C TYR A 257 16.14 12.07 14.39
N GLY A 258 16.91 11.20 15.05
CA GLY A 258 17.57 11.50 16.31
C GLY A 258 16.62 11.48 17.52
N ILE A 259 15.43 10.90 17.38
CA ILE A 259 14.46 10.76 18.47
C ILE A 259 15.01 9.80 19.52
N LYS A 260 15.14 10.29 20.75
CA LYS A 260 15.76 9.57 21.87
C LYS A 260 14.77 8.72 22.67
N GLY A 261 13.49 9.08 22.68
CA GLY A 261 12.46 8.40 23.46
C GLY A 261 11.07 8.74 22.97
N ILE A 262 10.14 7.82 23.22
CA ILE A 262 8.71 8.02 23.04
C ILE A 262 8.08 7.61 24.37
N GLY A 263 7.56 8.59 25.10
CA GLY A 263 6.83 8.39 26.36
C GLY A 263 5.32 8.43 26.12
N GLY A 264 4.56 7.88 27.06
CA GLY A 264 3.09 7.94 27.10
C GLY A 264 2.61 8.06 28.53
#